data_AF-W9JFP7-F1
#
_entry.id   AF-W9JFP7-F1
#
_cell.length_a   1.000
_cell.length_b   1.000
_cell.length_c   1.000
_cell.angle_alpha   90.00
_cell.angle_beta   90.00
_cell.angle_gamma   90.00
#
_symmetry.space_group_name_H-M   'P 1'
#
loop_
_entity.id
_entity.type
_entity.pdbx_description
1 polymer ?
#
loop_
_entity_poly.entity_id
_entity_poly.type
_entity_poly.pdbx_seq_one_letter_code
_entity_poly.pdbx_strand_id
1 'polypeptide(L)'
;MSLETTGLNGQIIAIDDGGLTLKLDEDNGAFPDPDFTVALVEAKRCLKVDGGSPMISDECLAQMVYAAILARDRDRTVQPVNASTQHYICFFQLDMKDDYLDDLKEGDVPTQPLTVTVTEWFNLSQKKGRTAVLENVYSLIDLAKEKPVFDFGED
;
A
#
# COMPACT_ATOMS: atom_id res chain seq x y z
N MET A 1 -25.43 -13.72 22.76
CA MET A 1 -24.43 -14.82 22.72
C MET A 1 -23.10 -14.20 22.36
N SER A 2 -22.16 -14.19 23.30
CA SER A 2 -20.78 -13.73 23.09
C SER A 2 -20.04 -14.87 22.38
N LEU A 3 -19.47 -14.61 21.19
CA LEU A 3 -18.49 -15.53 20.64
C LEU A 3 -17.17 -15.25 21.35
N GLU A 4 -16.90 -16.02 22.40
CA GLU A 4 -15.54 -16.13 22.91
C GLU A 4 -14.68 -16.84 21.87
N THR A 5 -13.74 -16.11 21.27
CA THR A 5 -12.73 -16.68 20.37
C THR A 5 -11.59 -17.28 21.18
N THR A 6 -11.91 -18.24 22.05
CA THR A 6 -10.94 -19.09 22.75
C THR A 6 -10.62 -20.27 21.84
N GLY A 7 -9.79 -20.05 20.81
CA GLY A 7 -9.42 -21.17 19.92
C GLY A 7 -8.48 -20.91 18.75
N LEU A 8 -8.02 -19.68 18.50
CA LEU A 8 -7.09 -19.42 17.40
C LEU A 8 -5.62 -19.39 17.89
N ASN A 9 -5.14 -20.54 18.39
CA ASN A 9 -3.70 -20.79 18.58
C ASN A 9 -3.01 -21.19 17.25
N GLY A 10 -3.56 -20.77 16.11
CA GLY A 10 -3.03 -21.06 14.77
C GLY A 10 -2.47 -19.79 14.13
N GLN A 11 -1.25 -19.87 13.62
CA GLN A 11 -0.68 -18.85 12.76
C GLN A 11 -1.44 -18.89 11.42
N ILE A 12 -2.23 -17.86 11.13
CA ILE A 12 -2.95 -17.79 9.86
C ILE A 12 -2.13 -16.97 8.87
N ILE A 13 -1.80 -17.58 7.74
CA ILE A 13 -0.87 -17.06 6.74
C ILE A 13 -1.69 -16.50 5.57
N ALA A 14 -1.74 -15.18 5.42
CA ALA A 14 -2.19 -14.55 4.17
C ALA A 14 -1.01 -14.47 3.20
N ILE A 15 -1.19 -14.92 1.95
CA ILE A 15 -0.19 -14.90 0.88
C ILE A 15 -0.83 -14.18 -0.29
N ASP A 16 -0.60 -12.87 -0.43
CA ASP A 16 -0.89 -12.16 -1.68
C ASP A 16 -0.12 -10.83 -1.76
N ASP A 17 0.51 -10.59 -2.91
CA ASP A 17 1.18 -9.35 -3.26
C ASP A 17 0.35 -8.74 -4.42
N GLY A 18 -0.51 -7.77 -4.09
CA GLY A 18 -1.47 -7.20 -5.03
C GLY A 18 -1.17 -5.74 -5.39
N GLY A 19 -2.04 -5.16 -6.22
CA GLY A 19 -1.95 -3.75 -6.61
C GLY A 19 -3.28 -3.21 -7.11
N LEU A 20 -3.46 -1.91 -6.97
CA LEU A 20 -4.51 -1.14 -7.62
C LEU A 20 -3.91 -0.40 -8.81
N THR A 21 -4.44 -0.67 -9.99
CA THR A 21 -3.92 -0.17 -11.26
C THR A 21 -5.03 0.50 -12.05
N LEU A 22 -4.74 1.66 -12.64
CA LEU A 22 -5.68 2.34 -13.54
C LEU A 22 -5.43 1.88 -14.96
N LYS A 23 -6.51 1.63 -15.69
CA LYS A 23 -6.49 1.31 -17.10
C LYS A 23 -7.43 2.25 -17.82
N LEU A 24 -6.90 3.03 -18.77
CA LEU A 24 -7.74 3.88 -19.60
C LEU A 24 -8.39 3.01 -20.68
N ASP A 25 -9.68 3.20 -20.91
CA ASP A 25 -10.42 2.44 -21.90
C ASP A 25 -10.13 3.03 -23.29
N GLU A 26 -9.02 2.62 -23.90
CA GLU A 26 -8.73 2.90 -25.29
C GLU A 26 -9.17 1.71 -26.17
N ASP A 27 -10.35 1.86 -26.76
CA ASP A 27 -10.94 1.08 -27.85
C ASP A 27 -11.25 -0.43 -27.66
N ASN A 28 -12.56 -0.73 -27.64
CA ASN A 28 -13.19 -1.95 -28.19
C ASN A 28 -12.61 -3.32 -27.77
N GLY A 29 -12.31 -3.49 -26.48
CA GLY A 29 -12.20 -4.83 -25.89
C GLY A 29 -10.86 -5.55 -26.13
N ALA A 30 -9.86 -4.86 -26.67
CA ALA A 30 -8.48 -5.22 -26.37
C ALA A 30 -8.18 -4.70 -24.96
N PHE A 31 -7.49 -5.48 -24.15
CA PHE A 31 -7.03 -5.06 -22.83
C PHE A 31 -5.53 -4.74 -22.97
N PRO A 32 -5.09 -3.50 -23.27
CA PRO A 32 -3.65 -3.17 -23.29
C PRO A 32 -3.02 -3.37 -21.91
N ASP A 33 -1.69 -3.43 -21.82
CA ASP A 33 -1.02 -3.37 -20.51
C ASP A 33 -1.47 -2.12 -19.74
N PRO A 34 -1.56 -2.18 -18.39
CA PRO A 34 -2.01 -1.04 -17.62
C PRO A 34 -1.11 0.19 -17.81
N ASP A 35 -1.72 1.35 -18.03
CA ASP A 35 -0.98 2.59 -18.31
C ASP A 35 -0.14 3.06 -17.12
N PHE A 36 -0.62 2.85 -15.88
CA PHE A 36 0.15 3.15 -14.66
C PHE A 36 -0.46 2.56 -13.38
N THR A 37 0.39 2.22 -12.41
CA THR A 37 0.00 1.67 -11.10
C THR A 37 -0.26 2.78 -10.10
N VAL A 38 -1.45 2.76 -9.50
CA VAL A 38 -1.92 3.80 -8.58
C VAL A 38 -1.43 3.49 -7.17
N ALA A 39 -1.56 2.23 -6.77
CA ALA A 39 -1.15 1.82 -5.45
C ALA A 39 -0.71 0.35 -5.38
N LEU A 40 0.23 0.05 -4.51
CA LEU A 40 0.50 -1.35 -4.13
C LEU A 40 -0.48 -1.77 -3.04
N VAL A 41 -0.81 -3.06 -2.97
CA VAL A 41 -1.59 -3.62 -1.85
C VAL A 41 -0.89 -4.87 -1.36
N GLU A 42 -0.16 -4.74 -0.27
CA GLU A 42 0.67 -5.83 0.24
C GLU A 42 0.01 -6.52 1.45
N ALA A 43 -0.17 -7.84 1.38
CA ALA A 43 -0.58 -8.65 2.53
C ALA A 43 0.66 -9.23 3.23
N LYS A 44 0.80 -9.01 4.53
CA LYS A 44 1.98 -9.47 5.28
C LYS A 44 1.66 -10.73 6.10
N ARG A 45 2.46 -11.78 5.86
CA ARG A 45 2.34 -13.13 6.44
C ARG A 45 2.53 -13.19 7.96
N CYS A 46 3.16 -12.19 8.55
CA CYS A 46 3.80 -12.28 9.87
C CYS A 46 3.55 -11.07 10.79
N LEU A 47 2.44 -10.36 10.58
CA LEU A 47 2.04 -9.31 11.52
C LEU A 47 1.63 -9.94 12.85
N LYS A 48 2.33 -9.55 13.91
CA LYS A 48 2.05 -10.02 15.26
C LYS A 48 0.87 -9.23 15.81
N VAL A 49 -0.01 -9.90 16.54
CA VAL A 49 -1.06 -9.23 17.32
C VAL A 49 -0.61 -9.25 18.77
N ASP A 50 -0.42 -8.09 19.37
CA ASP A 50 -0.08 -7.93 20.78
C ASP A 50 -1.17 -7.08 21.47
N GLY A 51 -1.65 -7.56 22.61
CA GLY A 51 -2.77 -6.91 23.32
C GLY A 51 -4.06 -6.73 22.50
N GLY A 52 -4.25 -7.50 21.41
CA GLY A 52 -5.40 -7.37 20.50
C GLY A 52 -5.21 -6.37 19.37
N SER A 53 -4.06 -5.69 19.30
CA SER A 53 -3.71 -4.75 18.24
C SER A 53 -2.65 -5.34 17.31
N PRO A 54 -2.77 -5.20 15.98
CA PRO A 54 -1.71 -5.62 15.08
C PRO A 54 -0.48 -4.72 15.24
N MET A 55 0.70 -5.31 15.12
CA MET A 55 1.99 -4.64 15.17
C MET A 55 2.83 -5.03 13.95
N ILE A 56 3.53 -4.03 13.41
CA ILE A 56 4.51 -4.19 12.33
C ILE A 56 5.89 -4.22 12.99
N SER A 57 6.67 -5.27 12.73
CA SER A 57 8.07 -5.33 13.14
C SER A 57 8.95 -4.43 12.26
N ASP A 58 10.11 -4.02 12.76
CA ASP A 58 11.10 -3.25 11.99
C ASP A 58 11.48 -3.96 10.69
N GLU A 59 11.63 -5.29 10.72
CA GLU A 59 11.91 -6.09 9.53
C GLU A 59 10.77 -6.02 8.50
N CYS A 60 9.52 -6.12 8.96
CA CYS A 60 8.34 -6.01 8.08
C CYS A 60 8.23 -4.59 7.50
N LEU A 61 8.47 -3.57 8.31
CA LEU A 61 8.48 -2.18 7.87
C LEU A 61 9.57 -1.94 6.82
N ALA A 62 10.79 -2.45 7.06
CA ALA A 62 11.90 -2.33 6.11
C ALA A 62 11.56 -2.98 4.75
N GLN A 63 10.92 -4.15 4.76
CA GLN A 63 10.45 -4.80 3.53
C GLN A 63 9.39 -3.97 2.79
N MET A 64 8.43 -3.38 3.52
CA MET A 64 7.41 -2.52 2.93
C MET A 64 8.00 -1.25 2.32
N VAL A 65 8.94 -0.61 3.04
CA VAL A 65 9.67 0.57 2.55
C VAL A 65 10.47 0.21 1.29
N TYR A 66 11.14 -0.94 1.27
CA TYR A 66 11.91 -1.36 0.11
C TYR A 66 11.02 -1.63 -1.12
N ALA A 67 9.89 -2.32 -0.93
CA ALA A 67 8.92 -2.55 -2.01
C ALA A 67 8.37 -1.24 -2.58
N ALA A 68 8.09 -0.27 -1.71
CA ALA A 68 7.65 1.06 -2.09
C ALA A 68 8.70 1.83 -2.91
N ILE A 69 9.98 1.80 -2.49
CA ILE A 69 11.09 2.41 -3.21
C ILE A 69 11.19 1.82 -4.62
N LEU A 70 11.19 0.48 -4.74
CA LEU A 70 11.27 -0.20 -6.03
C LEU A 70 10.08 0.12 -6.94
N ALA A 71 8.89 0.24 -6.39
CA ALA A 71 7.70 0.55 -7.16
C ALA A 71 7.71 2.00 -7.66
N ARG A 72 8.12 2.94 -6.81
CA ARG A 72 8.30 4.35 -7.14
C ARG A 72 9.37 4.57 -8.22
N ASP A 73 10.45 3.79 -8.16
CA ASP A 73 11.53 3.84 -9.16
C ASP A 73 11.05 3.36 -10.54
N ARG A 74 10.26 2.29 -10.59
CA ARG A 74 9.70 1.74 -11.83
C ARG A 74 8.56 2.60 -12.38
N ASP A 75 7.75 3.15 -11.50
CA ASP A 75 6.56 3.91 -11.84
C ASP A 75 6.35 5.08 -10.85
N ARG A 76 6.53 6.30 -11.37
CA ARG A 76 6.38 7.55 -10.62
C ARG A 76 4.93 7.86 -10.24
N THR A 77 3.95 7.00 -10.49
CA THR A 77 2.58 7.21 -10.02
C THR A 77 2.22 6.38 -8.80
N VAL A 78 3.04 5.39 -8.45
CA VAL A 78 2.71 4.42 -7.39
C VAL A 78 2.72 5.08 -6.02
N GLN A 79 1.58 5.02 -5.33
CA GLN A 79 1.50 5.23 -3.90
C GLN A 79 1.54 3.88 -3.17
N PRO A 80 2.58 3.59 -2.40
CA PRO A 80 2.69 2.32 -1.69
C PRO A 80 1.60 2.20 -0.64
N VAL A 81 0.75 1.17 -0.71
CA VAL A 81 -0.38 1.02 0.19
C VAL A 81 -0.44 -0.39 0.79
N ASN A 82 -0.91 -0.43 2.03
CA ASN A 82 -1.32 -1.55 2.85
C ASN A 82 -0.25 -2.47 3.46
N ALA A 83 -0.31 -2.56 4.79
CA ALA A 83 -0.07 -3.79 5.51
C ALA A 83 -1.44 -4.42 5.78
N SER A 84 -1.77 -5.51 5.09
CA SER A 84 -2.99 -6.27 5.41
C SER A 84 -2.68 -7.52 6.24
N THR A 85 -3.49 -7.74 7.27
CA THR A 85 -3.73 -9.05 7.90
C THR A 85 -5.14 -9.51 7.55
N GLN A 86 -5.48 -10.74 7.88
CA GLN A 86 -6.82 -11.28 7.61
C GLN A 86 -7.99 -10.49 8.24
N HIS A 87 -7.76 -9.82 9.37
CA HIS A 87 -8.83 -9.12 10.10
C HIS A 87 -8.58 -7.63 10.28
N TYR A 88 -7.39 -7.16 9.96
CA TYR A 88 -7.00 -5.77 10.12
C TYR A 88 -6.20 -5.28 8.93
N ILE A 89 -6.43 -4.03 8.57
CA ILE A 89 -5.71 -3.36 7.50
C ILE A 89 -5.35 -1.95 7.97
N CYS A 90 -4.17 -1.49 7.63
CA CYS A 90 -3.80 -0.09 7.76
C CYS A 90 -3.07 0.37 6.50
N PHE A 91 -3.28 1.63 6.15
CA PHE A 91 -2.74 2.24 4.95
C PHE A 91 -1.47 2.99 5.31
N PHE A 92 -0.47 2.85 4.45
CA PHE A 92 0.77 3.59 4.50
C PHE A 92 0.75 4.61 3.37
N GLN A 93 1.35 5.77 3.60
CA GLN A 93 1.70 6.71 2.57
C GLN A 93 3.14 7.12 2.82
N LEU A 94 4.02 6.76 1.88
CA LEU A 94 5.42 7.14 1.92
C LEU A 94 5.59 8.39 1.06
N ASP A 95 5.99 9.49 1.68
CA ASP A 95 6.34 10.72 0.99
C ASP A 95 7.82 10.66 0.59
N MET A 96 8.04 10.19 -0.65
CA MET A 96 9.35 9.92 -1.19
C MET A 96 9.67 10.95 -2.26
N LYS A 97 10.56 11.88 -1.92
CA LYS A 97 11.04 12.91 -2.84
C LYS A 97 11.98 12.30 -3.88
N ASP A 98 12.08 12.92 -5.04
CA ASP A 98 12.93 12.41 -6.13
C ASP A 98 14.42 12.41 -5.71
N ASP A 99 14.85 13.43 -4.97
CA ASP A 99 16.18 13.55 -4.37
C ASP A 99 16.51 12.43 -3.37
N TYR A 100 15.51 11.85 -2.69
CA TYR A 100 15.73 10.67 -1.84
C TYR A 100 16.06 9.42 -2.68
N LEU A 101 15.46 9.28 -3.87
CA LEU A 101 15.71 8.16 -4.78
C LEU A 101 17.04 8.31 -5.49
N ASP A 102 17.42 9.53 -5.84
CA ASP A 102 18.70 9.82 -6.49
C ASP A 102 19.87 9.47 -5.56
N ASP A 103 19.81 9.89 -4.28
CA ASP A 103 20.79 9.49 -3.26
C ASP A 103 20.94 7.95 -3.20
N LEU A 104 19.83 7.21 -3.20
CA LEU A 104 19.85 5.73 -3.17
C LEU A 104 20.46 5.11 -4.43
N LYS A 105 20.22 5.69 -5.61
CA LYS A 105 20.75 5.19 -6.90
C LYS A 105 22.25 5.39 -7.02
N GLU A 106 22.75 6.48 -6.47
CA GLU A 106 24.19 6.79 -6.43
C GLU A 106 24.93 5.95 -5.37
N GLY A 107 24.18 5.22 -4.53
CA GLY A 107 24.71 4.38 -3.47
C GLY A 107 25.01 5.14 -2.18
N ASP A 108 24.49 6.36 -2.08
CA ASP A 108 24.65 7.23 -0.92
C ASP A 108 23.57 6.96 0.14
N VAL A 109 23.85 7.44 1.35
CA VAL A 109 22.86 7.44 2.44
C VAL A 109 21.97 8.66 2.25
N PRO A 110 20.63 8.49 2.11
CA PRO A 110 19.75 9.62 1.89
C PRO A 110 19.89 10.69 2.97
N THR A 111 20.06 11.94 2.54
CA THR A 111 20.28 13.07 3.45
C THR A 111 19.01 13.51 4.18
N GLN A 112 17.84 13.19 3.61
CA GLN A 112 16.53 13.49 4.17
C GLN A 112 15.85 12.22 4.70
N PRO A 113 15.14 12.29 5.83
CA PRO A 113 14.37 11.15 6.32
C PRO A 113 13.16 10.88 5.40
N LEU A 114 12.84 9.59 5.22
CA LEU A 114 11.61 9.18 4.56
C LEU A 114 10.43 9.42 5.50
N THR A 115 9.48 10.27 5.08
CA THR A 115 8.28 10.54 5.87
C THR A 115 7.23 9.47 5.57
N VAL A 116 6.69 8.86 6.63
CA VAL A 116 5.68 7.80 6.52
C VAL A 116 4.45 8.21 7.32
N THR A 117 3.33 8.35 6.63
CA THR A 117 2.01 8.56 7.25
C THR A 117 1.28 7.22 7.31
N VAL A 118 0.65 6.91 8.45
CA VAL A 118 -0.04 5.64 8.66
C VAL A 118 -1.43 5.91 9.22
N THR A 119 -2.44 5.19 8.73
CA THR A 119 -3.77 5.22 9.33
C THR A 119 -3.82 4.40 10.62
N GLU A 120 -4.93 4.51 11.36
CA GLU A 120 -5.25 3.50 12.37
C GLU A 120 -5.44 2.10 11.72
N TRP A 121 -5.40 1.05 12.54
CA TRP A 121 -5.77 -0.30 12.13
C TRP A 121 -7.28 -0.45 12.04
N PHE A 122 -7.78 -0.72 10.84
CA PHE A 122 -9.20 -0.96 10.60
C PHE A 122 -9.55 -2.43 10.78
N ASN A 123 -10.43 -2.74 11.73
CA ASN A 123 -10.92 -4.10 11.95
C ASN A 123 -11.99 -4.49 10.93
N LEU A 124 -11.64 -5.38 10.00
CA LEU A 124 -12.52 -5.89 8.94
C LEU A 124 -13.68 -6.76 9.47
N SER A 125 -13.60 -7.28 10.69
CA SER A 125 -14.73 -7.98 11.33
C SER A 125 -15.86 -6.99 11.71
N GLN A 126 -15.53 -5.70 11.87
CA GLN A 126 -16.49 -4.66 12.20
C GLN A 126 -16.97 -3.92 10.95
N LYS A 127 -18.28 -3.59 10.90
CA LYS A 127 -18.84 -2.81 9.78
C LYS A 127 -18.12 -1.46 9.62
N LYS A 128 -17.83 -0.77 10.73
CA LYS A 128 -17.11 0.50 10.74
C LYS A 128 -15.74 0.37 10.06
N GLY A 129 -14.96 -0.66 10.41
CA GLY A 129 -13.65 -0.89 9.80
C GLY A 129 -13.77 -1.16 8.30
N ARG A 130 -14.70 -2.02 7.88
CA ARG A 130 -14.95 -2.26 6.43
C ARG A 130 -15.34 -0.99 5.68
N THR A 131 -16.18 -0.14 6.26
CA THR A 131 -16.58 1.14 5.66
C THR A 131 -15.38 2.08 5.51
N ALA A 132 -14.58 2.26 6.56
CA ALA A 132 -13.39 3.11 6.50
C ALA A 132 -12.37 2.63 5.46
N VAL A 133 -12.21 1.30 5.31
CA VAL A 133 -11.34 0.70 4.28
C VAL A 133 -11.85 1.02 2.87
N LEU A 134 -13.15 0.88 2.64
CA LEU A 134 -13.76 1.23 1.37
C LEU A 134 -13.59 2.72 1.05
N GLU A 135 -13.76 3.59 2.05
CA GLU A 135 -13.53 5.04 1.88
C GLU A 135 -12.09 5.34 1.46
N ASN A 136 -11.09 4.72 2.11
CA ASN A 136 -9.68 4.87 1.71
C ASN A 136 -9.43 4.37 0.28
N VAL A 137 -9.99 3.22 -0.09
CA VAL A 137 -9.87 2.68 -1.46
C VAL A 137 -10.55 3.59 -2.48
N TYR A 138 -11.73 4.14 -2.19
CA TYR A 138 -12.39 5.10 -3.07
C TYR A 138 -11.57 6.38 -3.23
N SER A 139 -10.98 6.91 -2.15
CA SER A 139 -10.09 8.06 -2.24
C SER A 139 -8.85 7.78 -3.10
N LEU A 140 -8.28 6.57 -3.04
CA LEU A 140 -7.17 6.17 -3.93
C LEU A 140 -7.61 6.11 -5.40
N ILE A 141 -8.81 5.60 -5.67
CA ILE A 141 -9.40 5.57 -7.02
C ILE A 141 -9.65 7.00 -7.53
N ASP A 142 -10.18 7.88 -6.70
CA ASP A 142 -10.45 9.26 -7.09
C ASP A 142 -9.15 10.04 -7.31
N LEU A 143 -8.13 9.85 -6.46
CA LEU A 143 -6.79 10.39 -6.68
C LEU A 143 -6.18 9.92 -8.01
N ALA A 144 -6.41 8.66 -8.39
CA ALA A 144 -5.97 8.15 -9.69
C ALA A 144 -6.65 8.87 -10.85
N LYS A 145 -7.95 9.15 -10.73
CA LYS A 145 -8.75 9.83 -11.75
C LYS A 145 -8.45 11.32 -11.85
N GLU A 146 -8.10 11.97 -10.75
CA GLU A 146 -7.75 13.39 -10.68
C GLU A 146 -6.33 13.69 -11.21
N LYS A 147 -5.49 12.66 -11.44
CA LYS A 147 -4.18 12.80 -12.10
C LYS A 147 -4.19 12.44 -13.60
N PRO A 148 -4.99 13.06 -14.50
CA PRO A 148 -4.77 12.93 -15.93
C PRO A 148 -3.94 14.11 -16.44
N VAL A 149 -2.74 14.36 -15.89
CA VAL A 149 -1.76 15.26 -16.55
C VAL A 149 -0.35 14.85 -16.14
N PHE A 150 0.33 14.08 -16.99
CA PHE A 150 1.76 14.26 -17.15
C PHE A 150 1.96 14.98 -18.49
N ASP A 151 2.19 16.28 -18.41
CA ASP A 151 2.82 17.04 -19.48
C ASP A 151 4.30 16.64 -19.47
N PHE A 152 4.64 15.66 -20.30
CA PHE A 152 6.03 15.43 -20.66
C PHE A 152 6.37 16.45 -21.74
N GLY A 153 6.82 17.63 -21.29
CA GLY A 153 7.37 18.65 -22.18
C GLY A 153 8.40 18.04 -23.13
N GLU A 154 8.36 18.54 -24.37
CA GLU A 154 9.01 18.04 -25.58
C GLU A 154 10.52 17.72 -25.47
N ASP A 155 10.96 16.81 -26.35
CA ASP A 155 12.32 16.33 -26.64
C ASP A 155 13.46 17.37 -26.53
#